data_AF-A0AAV2L5X5-F1
#
_entry.id   AF-A0AAV2L5X5-F1
#
_cell.length_a   1.000
_cell.length_b   1.000
_cell.length_c   1.000
_cell.angle_alpha   90.00
_cell.angle_beta   90.00
_cell.angle_gamma   90.00
#
_symmetry.space_group_name_H-M   'P 1'
#
loop_
_entity.id
_entity.type
_entity.pdbx_description
1 polymer ?
#
loop_
_entity_poly.entity_id
_entity_poly.type
_entity_poly.pdbx_seq_one_letter_code
_entity_poly.pdbx_strand_id
1 'polypeptide(L)'
;MIAFVETLLREGLELDGVDISIERAHRSLGPASPQDAPPRSIVVKFLSFKIKEQILRKSWQKKGFTWNGKHISLDNDYPPLILKKRKEYAEVRKILKAKQIPFQTLYPARLKVKFTDGEITYASSSEATEDMSRRGYAVKIIKPPETILEQLKQLTWTRVTRGGGSSAAQPGQEPGYKKKLRTFRRTVATTSGT
;
A
#
# COMPACT_ATOMS: atom_id res chain seq x y z
N MET A 1 -5.40 13.85 -19.78
CA MET A 1 -5.49 13.37 -18.38
C MET A 1 -5.41 14.51 -17.38
N ILE A 2 -4.50 15.49 -17.55
CA ILE A 2 -4.35 16.64 -16.62
C ILE A 2 -5.67 17.39 -16.42
N ALA A 3 -6.29 17.89 -17.50
CA ALA A 3 -7.56 18.62 -17.43
C ALA A 3 -8.65 17.86 -16.65
N PHE A 4 -8.79 16.55 -16.89
CA PHE A 4 -9.73 15.71 -16.13
C PHE A 4 -9.41 15.68 -14.63
N VAL A 5 -8.14 15.54 -14.25
CA VAL A 5 -7.75 15.53 -12.83
C VAL A 5 -7.98 16.88 -12.18
N GLU A 6 -7.75 17.98 -12.90
CA GLU A 6 -8.03 19.32 -12.38
C GLU A 6 -9.51 19.51 -12.11
N THR A 7 -10.38 19.19 -13.08
CA THR A 7 -11.84 19.22 -12.90
C THR A 7 -12.28 18.35 -11.73
N LEU A 8 -11.78 17.10 -11.69
CA LEU A 8 -12.07 16.13 -10.63
C LEU A 8 -11.73 16.68 -9.23
N LEU A 9 -10.55 17.30 -9.08
CA LEU A 9 -10.10 17.85 -7.81
C LEU A 9 -10.85 19.14 -7.44
N ARG A 10 -11.13 20.01 -8.43
CA ARG A 10 -11.86 21.27 -8.20
C ARG A 10 -13.27 21.00 -7.70
N GLU A 11 -14.02 20.16 -8.40
CA GLU A 11 -15.39 19.82 -8.06
C GLU A 11 -15.44 18.93 -6.80
N GLY A 12 -14.61 17.89 -6.74
CA GLY A 12 -14.63 16.94 -5.64
C GLY A 12 -14.21 17.52 -4.29
N LEU A 13 -13.31 18.50 -4.29
CA LEU A 13 -12.80 19.12 -3.06
C LEU A 13 -13.22 20.59 -2.90
N GLU A 14 -14.09 21.13 -3.76
CA GLU A 14 -14.54 22.54 -3.72
C GLU A 14 -13.34 23.50 -3.63
N LEU A 15 -12.39 23.39 -4.56
CA LEU A 15 -11.14 24.16 -4.57
C LEU A 15 -11.30 25.46 -5.38
N ASP A 16 -12.05 26.41 -4.83
CA ASP A 16 -12.27 27.72 -5.45
C ASP A 16 -11.01 28.59 -5.32
N GLY A 17 -10.59 29.20 -6.44
CA GLY A 17 -9.45 30.13 -6.47
C GLY A 17 -8.06 29.50 -6.23
N VAL A 18 -7.97 28.19 -6.03
CA VAL A 18 -6.68 27.50 -5.85
C VAL A 18 -6.06 27.19 -7.22
N ASP A 19 -4.81 27.61 -7.41
CA ASP A 19 -3.98 27.13 -8.52
C ASP A 19 -3.44 25.74 -8.21
N ILE A 20 -3.93 24.73 -8.93
CA ILE A 20 -3.59 23.32 -8.72
C ILE A 20 -2.26 22.96 -9.38
N SER A 21 -1.91 23.60 -10.50
CA SER A 21 -0.67 23.42 -11.28
C SER A 21 -0.11 21.97 -11.28
N ILE A 22 -0.62 21.14 -12.20
CA ILE A 22 -0.20 19.74 -12.37
C ILE A 22 0.90 19.63 -13.43
N GLU A 23 2.05 19.09 -13.06
CA GLU A 23 3.15 18.82 -14.00
C GLU A 23 2.86 17.57 -14.85
N ARG A 24 2.36 16.50 -14.22
CA ARG A 24 2.11 15.23 -14.90
C ARG A 24 0.94 14.49 -14.25
N ALA A 25 0.09 13.88 -15.07
CA ALA A 25 -0.95 12.97 -14.60
C ALA A 25 -1.08 11.79 -15.56
N HIS A 26 -1.10 10.56 -15.02
CA HIS A 26 -1.32 9.35 -15.80
C HIS A 26 -1.93 8.22 -14.97
N ARG A 27 -2.42 7.16 -15.61
CA ARG A 27 -2.83 5.93 -14.93
C ARG A 27 -1.62 5.09 -14.54
N SER A 28 -1.76 4.24 -13.53
CA SER A 28 -0.73 3.26 -13.17
C SER A 28 -0.40 2.34 -14.35
N LEU A 29 0.86 1.90 -14.46
CA LEU A 29 1.38 1.18 -15.64
C LEU A 29 0.92 -0.29 -15.77
N GLY A 30 -0.07 -0.72 -14.97
CA GLY A 30 -0.63 -2.07 -15.04
C GLY A 30 -1.51 -2.32 -16.28
N PRO A 31 -1.90 -3.58 -16.53
CA PRO A 31 -2.86 -3.92 -17.57
C PRO A 31 -4.20 -3.19 -17.35
N ALA A 32 -4.96 -2.99 -18.42
CA ALA A 32 -6.28 -2.40 -18.32
C ALA A 32 -7.19 -3.23 -17.40
N SER A 33 -7.95 -2.55 -16.53
CA SER A 33 -8.93 -3.21 -15.68
C SER A 33 -10.01 -3.85 -16.55
N PRO A 34 -10.47 -5.09 -16.23
CA PRO A 34 -11.70 -5.65 -16.78
C PRO A 34 -12.89 -4.71 -16.57
N GLN A 35 -13.94 -4.87 -17.38
CA GLN A 35 -15.10 -3.98 -17.40
C GLN A 35 -15.81 -3.84 -16.04
N ASP A 36 -15.75 -4.89 -15.22
CA ASP A 36 -16.39 -4.95 -13.90
C ASP A 36 -15.40 -4.74 -12.72
N ALA A 37 -14.13 -4.46 -13.03
CA ALA A 37 -13.11 -4.23 -12.02
C ALA A 37 -12.93 -2.73 -11.72
N PRO A 38 -12.45 -2.38 -10.51
CA PRO A 38 -12.11 -1.00 -10.19
C PRO A 38 -11.15 -0.38 -11.21
N PRO A 39 -11.34 0.89 -11.59
CA PRO A 39 -10.43 1.56 -12.51
C PRO A 39 -9.04 1.70 -11.90
N ARG A 40 -8.00 1.69 -12.74
CA ARG A 40 -6.61 1.91 -12.31
C ARG A 40 -6.45 3.24 -11.59
N SER A 41 -5.62 3.26 -10.54
CA SER A 41 -5.24 4.49 -9.85
C SER A 41 -4.60 5.51 -10.79
N ILE A 42 -4.83 6.79 -10.52
CA ILE A 42 -4.17 7.91 -11.20
C ILE A 42 -2.98 8.34 -10.33
N VAL A 43 -1.80 8.45 -10.94
CA VAL A 43 -0.62 9.04 -10.33
C VAL A 43 -0.51 10.48 -10.81
N VAL A 44 -0.43 11.42 -9.87
CA VAL A 44 -0.40 12.86 -10.13
C VAL A 44 0.88 13.45 -9.54
N LYS A 45 1.65 14.14 -10.37
CA LYS A 45 2.79 14.95 -9.98
C LYS A 45 2.38 16.41 -10.04
N PHE A 46 2.30 17.04 -8.88
CA PHE A 46 2.05 18.47 -8.74
C PHE A 46 3.36 19.25 -8.91
N LEU A 47 3.26 20.46 -9.46
CA LEU A 47 4.40 21.37 -9.57
C LEU A 47 4.84 21.88 -8.19
N SER A 48 3.86 22.15 -7.30
CA SER A 48 4.10 22.67 -5.95
C SER A 48 3.80 21.63 -4.88
N PHE A 49 4.78 21.39 -4.00
CA PHE A 49 4.60 20.54 -2.81
C PHE A 49 3.52 21.09 -1.86
N LYS A 50 3.45 22.41 -1.69
CA LYS A 50 2.47 23.06 -0.80
C LYS A 50 1.03 22.78 -1.25
N ILE A 51 0.79 22.89 -2.56
CA ILE A 51 -0.52 22.61 -3.17
C ILE A 51 -0.88 21.13 -3.01
N LYS A 52 0.06 20.22 -3.30
CA LYS A 52 -0.12 18.79 -3.06
C LYS A 52 -0.56 18.51 -1.61
N GLU A 53 0.13 19.09 -0.63
CA GLU A 53 -0.20 18.88 0.79
C GLU A 53 -1.56 19.47 1.16
N GLN A 54 -1.90 20.66 0.68
CA GLN A 54 -3.19 21.29 0.94
C GLN A 54 -4.34 20.44 0.40
N ILE A 55 -4.22 19.93 -0.82
CA ILE A 55 -5.20 19.05 -1.46
C ILE A 55 -5.37 17.74 -0.67
N LEU A 56 -4.26 17.10 -0.26
CA LEU A 56 -4.30 15.88 0.54
C LEU A 56 -4.96 16.10 1.91
N ARG A 57 -4.62 17.19 2.61
CA ARG A 57 -5.22 17.53 3.91
C ARG A 57 -6.73 17.75 3.77
N LYS A 58 -7.17 18.49 2.75
CA LYS A 58 -8.60 18.73 2.50
C LYS A 58 -9.34 17.42 2.20
N SER A 59 -8.74 16.55 1.40
CA SER A 59 -9.30 15.22 1.11
C SER A 59 -9.40 14.35 2.37
N TRP A 60 -8.36 14.29 3.21
CA TRP A 60 -8.40 13.51 4.44
C TRP A 60 -9.41 14.03 5.47
N GLN A 61 -9.60 15.34 5.56
CA GLN A 61 -10.63 15.95 6.39
C GLN A 61 -12.04 15.55 5.93
N LYS A 62 -12.29 15.54 4.61
CA LYS A 62 -13.54 15.04 4.02
C LYS A 62 -13.66 13.51 3.99
N LYS A 63 -12.58 12.78 4.35
CA LYS A 63 -12.45 11.32 4.20
C LYS A 63 -12.64 10.86 2.75
N GLY A 64 -12.09 11.61 1.80
CA GLY A 64 -12.28 11.44 0.36
C GLY A 64 -13.43 12.29 -0.19
N PHE A 65 -13.85 12.00 -1.42
CA PHE A 65 -14.98 12.67 -2.07
C PHE A 65 -15.68 11.74 -3.06
N THR A 66 -16.87 12.11 -3.51
CA THR A 66 -17.64 11.31 -4.47
C THR A 66 -17.60 11.96 -5.85
N TRP A 67 -17.39 11.16 -6.88
CA TRP A 67 -17.41 11.58 -8.29
C TRP A 67 -18.24 10.59 -9.10
N ASN A 68 -19.28 11.05 -9.79
CA ASN A 68 -20.18 10.21 -10.58
C ASN A 68 -20.69 8.97 -9.79
N GLY A 69 -21.10 9.18 -8.54
CA GLY A 69 -21.58 8.12 -7.66
C GLY A 69 -20.50 7.17 -7.11
N LYS A 70 -19.21 7.37 -7.44
CA LYS A 70 -18.10 6.55 -6.94
C LYS A 70 -17.26 7.32 -5.94
N HIS A 71 -16.93 6.67 -4.82
CA HIS A 71 -16.04 7.23 -3.81
C HIS A 71 -14.58 7.21 -4.29
N ILE A 72 -13.88 8.31 -4.09
CA ILE A 72 -12.47 8.51 -4.45
C ILE A 72 -11.71 8.93 -3.21
N SER A 73 -10.64 8.20 -2.90
CA SER A 73 -9.65 8.57 -1.88
C SER A 73 -8.39 9.13 -2.53
N LEU A 74 -7.75 10.09 -1.85
CA LEU A 74 -6.43 10.60 -2.22
C LEU A 74 -5.43 10.24 -1.15
N ASP A 75 -4.30 9.68 -1.57
CA ASP A 75 -3.22 9.27 -0.69
C ASP A 75 -1.85 9.64 -1.29
N ASN A 76 -0.82 9.60 -0.44
CA ASN A 76 0.55 9.80 -0.90
C ASN A 76 1.08 8.56 -1.63
N ASP A 77 1.80 8.79 -2.73
CA ASP A 77 2.59 7.77 -3.40
C ASP A 77 3.94 7.60 -2.66
N TYR A 78 4.02 6.61 -1.78
CA TYR A 78 5.23 6.33 -1.03
C TYR A 78 6.08 5.25 -1.69
N PRO A 79 7.42 5.36 -1.64
CA PRO A 79 8.32 4.30 -2.05
C PRO A 79 8.01 2.97 -1.33
N PRO A 80 8.20 1.81 -1.99
CA PRO A 80 7.93 0.49 -1.40
C PRO A 80 8.64 0.25 -0.07
N LEU A 81 9.88 0.75 0.09
CA LEU A 81 10.64 0.65 1.34
C LEU A 81 9.94 1.35 2.51
N ILE A 82 9.38 2.54 2.25
CA ILE A 82 8.64 3.30 3.26
C ILE A 82 7.31 2.61 3.58
N LEU A 83 6.60 2.09 2.56
CA LEU A 83 5.38 1.33 2.76
C LEU A 83 5.63 0.07 3.61
N LYS A 84 6.75 -0.63 3.40
CA LYS A 84 7.15 -1.79 4.22
C LYS A 84 7.31 -1.39 5.69
N LYS A 85 8.10 -0.35 5.98
CA LYS A 85 8.29 0.17 7.35
C LYS A 85 6.97 0.62 7.99
N ARG A 86 6.09 1.29 7.23
CA ARG A 86 4.75 1.68 7.72
C ARG A 86 3.85 0.47 8.02
N LYS A 87 4.01 -0.62 7.28
CA LYS A 87 3.28 -1.88 7.50
C LYS A 87 3.75 -2.59 8.78
N GLU A 88 5.01 -2.45 9.18
CA GLU A 88 5.53 -3.03 10.43
C GLU A 88 4.75 -2.51 11.66
N TYR A 89 4.37 -1.22 11.68
CA TYR A 89 3.52 -0.64 12.72
C TYR A 89 2.05 -1.12 12.70
N ALA A 90 1.65 -2.09 11.88
CA ALA A 90 0.25 -2.51 11.76
C ALA A 90 -0.34 -3.01 13.10
N GLU A 91 0.41 -3.84 13.83
CA GLU A 91 -0.02 -4.38 15.14
C GLU A 91 -0.16 -3.26 16.18
N VAL A 92 0.85 -2.39 16.29
CA VAL A 92 0.82 -1.20 17.16
C VAL A 92 -0.39 -0.31 16.84
N ARG A 93 -0.62 0.01 15.56
CA ARG A 93 -1.76 0.84 15.14
C ARG A 93 -3.11 0.20 15.46
N LYS A 94 -3.23 -1.12 15.36
CA LYS A 94 -4.45 -1.86 15.70
C LYS A 94 -4.81 -1.66 17.18
N ILE A 95 -3.81 -1.73 18.06
CA ILE A 95 -4.00 -1.56 19.50
C ILE A 95 -4.31 -0.10 19.84
N LEU A 96 -3.56 0.85 19.27
CA LEU A 96 -3.83 2.28 19.46
C LEU A 96 -5.25 2.66 19.03
N LYS A 97 -5.72 2.11 17.90
CA LYS A 97 -7.10 2.30 17.43
C LYS A 97 -8.12 1.68 18.39
N ALA A 98 -7.86 0.48 18.90
CA ALA A 98 -8.75 -0.19 19.86
C ALA A 98 -8.86 0.58 21.19
N LYS A 99 -7.79 1.25 21.61
CA LYS A 99 -7.73 2.08 22.81
C LYS A 99 -8.11 3.54 22.57
N GLN A 100 -8.53 3.89 21.34
CA GLN A 100 -8.90 5.25 20.93
C GLN A 100 -7.79 6.30 21.17
N ILE A 101 -6.53 5.88 21.15
CA ILE A 101 -5.38 6.77 21.34
C ILE A 101 -5.08 7.47 20.01
N PRO A 102 -5.03 8.81 19.95
CA PRO A 102 -4.68 9.51 18.72
C PRO A 102 -3.23 9.23 18.31
N PHE A 103 -3.04 8.89 17.04
CA PHE A 103 -1.71 8.67 16.48
C PHE A 103 -1.62 9.20 15.04
N GLN A 104 -0.40 9.49 14.61
CA GLN A 104 -0.09 9.98 13.28
C GLN A 104 1.16 9.26 12.74
N THR A 105 1.10 8.80 11.49
CA THR A 105 2.26 8.25 10.80
C THR A 105 2.94 9.34 9.97
N LEU A 106 4.06 9.84 10.48
CA LEU A 106 4.85 10.88 9.84
C LEU A 106 5.73 10.29 8.72
N TYR A 107 6.06 11.13 7.73
CA TYR A 107 7.07 10.80 6.74
C TYR A 107 8.46 10.79 7.42
N PRO A 108 9.37 9.84 7.07
CA PRO A 108 9.17 8.71 6.16
C PRO A 108 8.29 7.60 6.75
N ALA A 109 8.62 7.07 7.93
CA ALA A 109 7.86 6.02 8.61
C ALA A 109 8.02 6.11 10.13
N ARG A 110 7.74 7.29 10.69
CA ARG A 110 7.78 7.52 12.15
C ARG A 110 6.37 7.50 12.71
N LEU A 111 6.16 6.92 13.89
CA LEU A 111 4.86 6.86 14.53
C LEU A 111 4.81 7.84 15.69
N LYS A 112 4.02 8.90 15.56
CA LYS A 112 3.73 9.86 16.63
C LYS A 112 2.46 9.42 17.36
N VAL A 113 2.53 9.21 18.66
CA VAL A 113 1.40 8.79 19.49
C VAL A 113 1.18 9.83 20.58
N LYS A 114 -0.07 10.24 20.79
CA LYS A 114 -0.46 11.16 21.85
C LYS A 114 -1.03 10.39 23.02
N PHE A 115 -0.19 10.11 24.01
CA PHE A 115 -0.63 9.51 25.27
C PHE A 115 -1.19 10.59 26.21
N THR A 116 -1.81 10.16 27.30
CA THR A 116 -2.23 11.05 28.39
C THR A 116 -1.05 11.83 28.99
N ASP A 117 0.12 11.20 29.03
CA ASP A 117 1.32 11.73 29.69
C ASP A 117 2.18 12.61 28.77
N GLY A 118 1.84 12.68 27.47
CA GLY A 118 2.57 13.45 26.48
C GLY A 118 2.61 12.82 25.08
N GLU A 119 3.30 13.49 24.17
CA GLU A 119 3.48 13.03 22.79
C GLU A 119 4.83 12.32 22.63
N ILE A 120 4.82 11.08 22.14
CA ILE A 120 6.03 10.30 21.85
C ILE A 120 6.10 10.00 20.37
N THR A 121 7.31 10.06 19.80
CA THR A 121 7.53 9.73 18.38
C THR A 121 8.54 8.61 18.25
N TYR A 122 8.07 7.44 17.83
CA TYR A 122 8.90 6.27 17.59
C TYR A 122 9.53 6.32 16.20
N ALA A 123 10.81 5.97 16.13
CA ALA A 123 11.54 5.86 14.87
C ALA A 123 11.40 4.47 14.24
N SER A 124 11.21 3.44 15.07
CA SER A 124 11.09 2.04 14.63
C SER A 124 9.87 1.32 15.22
N SER A 125 9.44 0.24 14.56
CA SER A 125 8.36 -0.60 15.07
C SER A 125 8.75 -1.40 16.31
N SER A 126 10.04 -1.74 16.48
CA SER A 126 10.54 -2.43 17.68
C SER A 126 10.39 -1.55 18.91
N GLU A 127 10.90 -0.33 18.81
CA GLU A 127 10.81 0.70 19.87
C GLU A 127 9.37 0.96 20.29
N ALA A 128 8.46 1.12 19.32
CA ALA A 128 7.04 1.30 19.61
C ALA A 128 6.42 0.08 20.31
N THR A 129 6.82 -1.13 19.92
CA THR A 129 6.28 -2.36 20.49
C THR A 129 6.79 -2.60 21.91
N GLU A 130 8.07 -2.33 22.16
CA GLU A 130 8.69 -2.41 23.48
C GLU A 130 8.06 -1.41 24.46
N ASP A 131 7.87 -0.15 24.04
CA ASP A 131 7.22 0.86 24.89
C ASP A 131 5.75 0.52 25.16
N MET A 132 5.03 0.02 24.15
CA MET A 132 3.66 -0.46 24.36
C MET A 132 3.58 -1.66 25.31
N SER A 133 4.51 -2.60 25.23
CA SER A 133 4.61 -3.73 26.17
C SER A 133 4.88 -3.25 27.59
N ARG A 134 5.81 -2.29 27.76
CA ARG A 134 6.12 -1.66 29.05
C ARG A 134 4.90 -0.97 29.67
N ARG A 135 4.04 -0.38 28.83
CA ARG A 135 2.78 0.27 29.24
C ARG A 135 1.63 -0.74 29.49
N GLY A 136 1.88 -2.04 29.39
CA GLY A 136 0.89 -3.10 29.66
C GLY A 136 -0.04 -3.43 28.50
N TYR A 137 0.29 -3.01 27.28
CA TYR A 137 -0.49 -3.40 26.09
C TYR A 137 0.01 -4.74 25.53
N ALA A 138 -0.93 -5.65 25.23
CA ALA A 138 -0.61 -6.93 24.61
C ALA A 138 -0.23 -6.74 23.12
N VAL A 139 1.08 -6.58 22.84
CA VAL A 139 1.62 -6.47 21.48
C VAL A 139 2.42 -7.73 21.13
N LYS A 140 2.27 -8.24 19.90
CA LYS A 140 3.20 -9.24 19.37
C LYS A 140 4.53 -8.55 19.04
N ILE A 141 5.60 -8.89 19.78
CA ILE A 141 6.93 -8.33 19.55
C ILE A 141 7.46 -8.83 18.21
N ILE A 142 7.47 -7.94 17.21
CA ILE A 142 8.13 -8.19 15.93
C ILE A 142 9.59 -7.78 16.12
N LYS A 143 10.46 -8.76 16.38
CA LYS A 143 11.90 -8.50 16.42
C LYS A 143 12.41 -8.18 15.02
N PRO A 144 13.14 -7.07 14.81
CA PRO A 144 13.86 -6.88 13.56
C PRO A 144 14.91 -8.00 13.41
N PRO A 145 15.21 -8.47 12.19
CA PRO A 145 16.28 -9.44 11.99
C PRO A 145 17.61 -8.82 12.44
N GLU A 146 18.20 -9.37 13.48
CA GLU A 146 19.38 -8.80 14.18
C GLU A 146 20.67 -9.05 13.40
N THR A 147 20.68 -10.02 12.48
CA THR A 147 21.88 -10.45 11.74
C THR A 147 21.72 -10.33 10.22
N ILE A 148 22.80 -9.98 9.50
CA ILE A 148 22.85 -9.93 8.02
C ILE A 148 22.38 -11.25 7.39
N LEU A 149 22.75 -12.39 7.99
CA LEU A 149 22.31 -13.72 7.56
C LEU A 149 20.79 -13.91 7.65
N GLU A 150 20.17 -13.35 8.68
CA GLU A 150 18.73 -13.42 8.89
C GLU A 150 17.99 -12.52 7.88
N GLN A 151 18.56 -11.34 7.58
CA GLN A 151 18.08 -10.49 6.49
C GLN A 151 18.19 -11.18 5.12
N LEU A 152 19.33 -11.81 4.83
CA LEU A 152 19.54 -12.59 3.60
C LEU A 152 18.55 -13.75 3.48
N LYS A 153 18.31 -14.49 4.58
CA LYS A 153 17.35 -15.59 4.62
C LYS A 153 15.92 -15.14 4.33
N GLN A 154 15.52 -13.94 4.76
CA GLN A 154 14.22 -13.35 4.43
C GLN A 154 14.11 -12.88 2.97
N LEU A 155 15.24 -12.56 2.33
CA LEU A 155 15.30 -12.15 0.92
C LEU A 155 15.34 -13.36 -0.04
N THR A 156 15.70 -14.54 0.46
CA THR A 156 15.73 -15.77 -0.35
C THR A 156 14.33 -16.36 -0.54
N TRP A 157 14.02 -16.78 -1.77
CA TRP A 157 12.79 -17.50 -2.07
C TRP A 157 12.73 -18.83 -1.32
N THR A 158 11.84 -18.98 -0.35
CA THR A 158 11.50 -20.28 0.25
C THR A 158 10.50 -21.03 -0.60
N ARG A 159 10.81 -22.28 -0.94
CA ARG A 159 9.89 -23.21 -1.59
C ARG A 159 8.76 -23.53 -0.60
N VAL A 160 7.55 -23.06 -0.86
CA VAL A 160 6.36 -23.43 -0.07
C VAL A 160 6.04 -24.89 -0.36
N THR A 161 6.52 -25.80 0.47
CA THR A 161 6.01 -27.18 0.52
C THR A 161 4.71 -27.15 1.31
N ARG A 162 3.57 -27.38 0.65
CA ARG A 162 2.33 -27.66 1.37
C ARG A 162 2.54 -28.97 2.14
N GLY A 163 2.28 -28.93 3.44
CA GLY A 163 2.35 -30.08 4.33
C GLY A 163 1.62 -31.28 3.75
N GLY A 164 2.27 -32.44 3.86
CA GLY A 164 1.77 -33.71 3.36
C GLY A 164 0.46 -34.10 4.05
N GLY A 165 -0.65 -33.92 3.35
CA GLY A 165 -1.78 -34.83 3.44
C GLY A 165 -1.57 -35.89 2.37
N SER A 166 -1.25 -37.12 2.78
CA SER A 166 -1.17 -38.28 1.90
C SER A 166 -2.45 -38.42 1.08
N SER A 167 -2.34 -38.14 -0.20
CA SER A 167 -3.20 -38.74 -1.23
C SER A 167 -2.27 -39.08 -2.38
N ALA A 168 -2.04 -40.39 -2.55
CA ALA A 168 -1.22 -40.94 -3.60
C ALA A 168 -1.68 -40.37 -4.95
N ALA A 169 -0.79 -39.68 -5.65
CA ALA A 169 -1.07 -39.18 -6.99
C ALA A 169 -1.25 -40.38 -7.92
N GLN A 170 -2.44 -40.52 -8.51
CA GLN A 170 -2.67 -41.47 -9.60
C GLN A 170 -1.78 -41.10 -10.79
N PRO A 171 -1.12 -42.08 -11.44
CA PRO A 171 -0.26 -41.82 -12.59
C PRO A 171 -1.14 -41.36 -13.77
N GLY A 172 -0.97 -40.10 -14.19
CA GLY A 172 -1.62 -39.56 -15.39
C GLY A 172 -2.14 -38.12 -15.31
N GLN A 173 -2.20 -37.50 -14.12
CA GLN A 173 -2.77 -36.16 -13.99
C GLN A 173 -1.69 -35.08 -13.87
N GLU A 174 -1.59 -34.19 -14.88
CA GLU A 174 -0.67 -33.05 -14.85
C GLU A 174 -1.02 -32.11 -13.68
N PRO A 175 -0.05 -31.73 -12.82
CA PRO A 175 -0.29 -30.82 -11.72
C PRO A 175 -0.87 -29.48 -12.19
N GLY A 176 -1.95 -29.01 -11.55
CA GLY A 176 -2.71 -27.83 -11.98
C GLY A 176 -1.91 -26.52 -12.13
N TYR A 177 -0.73 -26.42 -11.51
CA TYR A 177 0.16 -25.26 -11.70
C TYR A 177 0.78 -25.23 -13.10
N LYS A 178 1.04 -26.39 -13.74
CA LYS A 178 1.54 -26.46 -15.12
C LYS A 178 0.49 -25.94 -16.10
N LYS A 179 -0.79 -26.23 -15.84
CA LYS A 179 -1.93 -25.72 -16.63
C LYS A 179 -2.05 -24.19 -16.53
N LYS A 180 -1.89 -23.64 -15.31
CA LYS A 180 -1.85 -22.18 -15.09
C LYS A 180 -0.63 -21.50 -15.70
N LEU A 181 0.52 -22.16 -15.82
CA LEU A 181 1.70 -21.58 -16.46
C LEU A 181 1.57 -21.53 -17.99
N ARG A 182 0.80 -22.44 -18.60
CA ARG A 182 0.57 -22.44 -20.05
C ARG A 182 -0.24 -21.23 -20.52
N THR A 183 -1.15 -20.69 -19.70
CA THR A 183 -1.92 -19.49 -20.05
C THR A 183 -1.06 -18.24 -20.21
N PHE A 184 0.19 -18.26 -19.73
CA PHE A 184 1.16 -17.15 -19.87
C PHE A 184 2.16 -17.36 -21.01
N ARG A 185 2.17 -18.53 -21.67
CA ARG A 185 3.03 -18.75 -22.84
C ARG A 185 2.33 -18.18 -24.09
N ARG A 186 2.92 -17.13 -24.65
CA ARG A 186 2.55 -16.59 -25.97
C ARG A 186 2.91 -17.63 -27.03
N THR A 187 1.94 -18.08 -27.82
CA THR A 187 2.20 -18.86 -29.03
C THR A 187 2.84 -17.94 -30.06
N VAL A 188 4.12 -18.13 -30.35
CA VAL A 188 4.72 -17.59 -31.57
C VAL A 188 4.20 -18.44 -32.72
N ALA A 189 3.34 -17.87 -33.57
CA ALA A 189 2.88 -18.52 -34.77
C ALA A 189 4.05 -18.55 -35.77
N THR A 190 4.61 -19.74 -36.01
CA THR A 190 5.52 -19.97 -37.13
C THR A 190 4.70 -19.93 -38.41
N THR A 191 4.78 -18.84 -39.16
CA THR A 191 4.27 -18.77 -40.53
C THR A 191 5.20 -19.58 -41.43
N SER A 192 4.83 -20.82 -41.74
CA SER A 192 5.42 -21.59 -42.84
C SER A 192 4.86 -21.06 -44.16
N GLY A 193 5.70 -20.39 -44.93
CA GLY A 193 5.38 -19.95 -46.28
C GLY A 193 5.31 -21.12 -47.27
N THR A 194 4.40 -20.99 -48.22
CA THR A 194 4.40 -21.65 -49.53
C THR A 194 4.29 -20.57 -50.58
#